data_AF-A0A553PH27-F1
#
_entry.id   AF-A0A553PH27-F1
#
_cell.length_a   1.000
_cell.length_b   1.000
_cell.length_c   1.000
_cell.angle_alpha   90.00
_cell.angle_beta   90.00
_cell.angle_gamma   90.00
#
_symmetry.space_group_name_H-M   'P 1'
#
loop_
_entity.id
_entity.type
_entity.pdbx_description
1 polymer ?
#
loop_
_entity_poly.entity_id
_entity_poly.type
_entity_poly.pdbx_seq_one_letter_code
_entity_poly.pdbx_strand_id
1 'polypeptide(L)'
;MDQQPPITQAELVHELVSWEPCPPTPLTQPKATSTKRYSGLRFHCPTCRKTSGCHSSHRTHVKKQACSASPACDAEHAHHKIQLDFGSPVEALAWFHAQELDRFFAIESSRPKFQVYRCNQRASHQARPRKRTQKLQACSAKITFREALMCKCDPVAYQICPDEQTRTLVYGCLTHSHALEPHRTRWSKVTKERTLAWVREGLPVEAIIAESAALADQDPMQKPLSRSDIYRMAKTANLSDVQVSSPELDLTYVEDFKQIREKFQQIDNFMKSNNFTHARKRTLVNSLLIQPINDVTMPTLKITPTSHVLNSDRKRAHQSENRSLSRQKKTQLLAKENCSSS
;
A
#
# COMPACT_ATOMS: atom_id res chain seq x y z
N MET A 1 12.35 -25.95 26.91
CA MET A 1 12.17 -25.36 25.56
C MET A 1 13.35 -24.41 25.38
N ASP A 2 14.42 -24.91 24.78
CA ASP A 2 15.68 -24.17 24.62
C ASP A 2 15.50 -23.09 23.55
N GLN A 3 15.49 -21.83 23.98
CA GLN A 3 15.55 -20.68 23.08
C GLN A 3 17.00 -20.47 22.68
N GLN A 4 17.29 -20.60 21.38
CA GLN A 4 18.57 -20.17 20.82
C GLN A 4 18.72 -18.65 20.99
N PRO A 5 19.90 -18.17 21.44
CA PRO A 5 20.16 -16.75 21.57
C PRO A 5 20.28 -16.07 20.19
N PRO A 6 20.02 -14.75 20.11
CA PRO A 6 20.19 -13.98 18.88
C PRO A 6 21.68 -13.91 18.48
N ILE A 7 21.95 -14.22 17.22
CA ILE A 7 23.28 -14.15 16.60
C ILE A 7 23.73 -12.69 16.56
N THR A 8 24.71 -12.33 17.38
CA THR A 8 25.43 -11.06 17.32
C THR A 8 26.47 -11.09 16.19
N GLN A 9 26.55 -10.04 15.38
CA GLN A 9 27.38 -9.93 14.16
C GLN A 9 28.91 -9.85 14.37
N ALA A 10 29.47 -10.36 15.47
CA ALA A 10 30.86 -10.08 15.87
C ALA A 10 31.88 -11.24 15.67
N GLU A 11 31.48 -12.44 15.25
CA GLU A 11 32.41 -13.59 15.16
C GLU A 11 32.42 -14.24 13.79
N LEU A 12 32.90 -13.53 12.77
CA LEU A 12 33.22 -14.15 11.47
C LEU A 12 34.40 -13.46 10.78
N VAL A 13 35.53 -13.35 11.50
CA VAL A 13 36.83 -12.99 10.92
C VAL A 13 37.90 -13.79 11.64
N HIS A 14 38.35 -14.91 11.06
CA HIS A 14 39.75 -15.37 11.01
C HIS A 14 39.82 -16.83 10.54
N GLU A 15 39.90 -17.03 9.23
CA GLU A 15 40.60 -18.20 8.67
C GLU A 15 41.21 -17.80 7.32
N LEU A 16 42.45 -17.31 7.38
CA LEU A 16 43.29 -17.01 6.23
C LEU A 16 43.84 -18.33 5.68
N VAL A 17 43.15 -18.89 4.68
CA VAL A 17 43.68 -19.97 3.84
C VAL A 17 44.67 -19.34 2.86
N SER A 18 45.93 -19.74 2.97
CA SER A 18 47.01 -19.48 2.03
C SER A 18 46.73 -20.15 0.69
N TRP A 19 46.44 -19.36 -0.36
CA TRP A 19 46.27 -19.85 -1.73
C TRP A 19 47.61 -19.73 -2.47
N GLU A 20 48.19 -20.86 -2.87
CA GLU A 20 49.28 -20.90 -3.84
C GLU A 20 48.73 -20.65 -5.26
N PRO A 21 49.41 -19.87 -6.11
CA PRO A 21 48.98 -19.59 -7.47
C PRO A 21 49.20 -20.80 -8.40
N CYS A 22 48.11 -21.34 -8.96
CA CYS A 22 48.19 -22.30 -10.06
C CYS A 22 48.85 -21.68 -11.32
N PRO A 23 49.74 -22.42 -12.02
CA PRO A 23 50.33 -21.96 -13.27
C PRO A 23 49.28 -21.89 -14.40
N PRO A 24 49.37 -20.90 -15.31
CA PRO A 24 48.41 -20.73 -16.39
C PRO A 24 48.57 -21.83 -17.46
N THR A 25 47.53 -22.63 -17.65
CA THR A 25 47.44 -23.57 -18.78
C THR A 25 47.29 -22.80 -20.09
N PRO A 26 48.12 -23.05 -21.13
CA PRO A 26 48.05 -22.33 -22.39
C PRO A 26 46.76 -22.69 -23.16
N LEU A 27 45.88 -21.71 -23.30
CA LEU A 27 44.64 -21.80 -24.08
C LEU A 27 44.96 -21.92 -25.57
N THR A 28 44.69 -23.10 -26.13
CA THR A 28 44.70 -23.35 -27.57
C THR A 28 43.58 -22.55 -28.24
N GLN A 29 43.94 -21.57 -29.08
CA GLN A 29 42.95 -20.76 -29.80
C GLN A 29 42.36 -21.55 -30.98
N PRO A 30 41.04 -21.80 -31.04
CA PRO A 30 40.43 -22.44 -32.19
C PRO A 30 40.41 -21.50 -33.40
N LYS A 31 40.82 -22.03 -34.57
CA LYS A 31 40.78 -21.34 -35.87
C LYS A 31 39.36 -20.86 -36.19
N ALA A 32 39.27 -19.58 -36.55
CA ALA A 32 38.03 -18.89 -36.89
C ALA A 32 37.43 -19.42 -38.21
N THR A 33 36.43 -20.29 -38.11
CA THR A 33 35.57 -20.67 -39.23
C THR A 33 34.11 -20.33 -38.93
N SER A 34 33.49 -19.59 -39.85
CA SER A 34 32.03 -19.40 -39.99
C SER A 34 31.32 -18.63 -38.87
N THR A 35 30.88 -17.42 -39.22
CA THR A 35 29.99 -16.53 -38.45
C THR A 35 28.57 -17.11 -38.32
N LYS A 36 28.43 -18.27 -37.66
CA LYS A 36 27.15 -18.64 -37.06
C LYS A 36 26.78 -17.55 -36.08
N ARG A 37 25.61 -16.94 -36.25
CA ARG A 37 25.07 -15.96 -35.28
C ARG A 37 25.04 -16.65 -33.91
N TYR A 38 25.92 -16.23 -33.00
CA TYR A 38 26.01 -16.73 -31.62
C TYR A 38 24.80 -16.29 -30.78
N SER A 39 23.57 -16.58 -31.21
CA SER A 39 22.33 -16.15 -30.58
C SER A 39 21.99 -16.86 -29.26
N GLY A 40 22.96 -17.53 -28.64
CA GLY A 40 22.79 -18.24 -27.36
C GLY A 40 23.93 -18.07 -26.36
N LEU A 41 25.02 -17.38 -26.71
CA LEU A 41 26.12 -17.18 -25.74
C LEU A 41 25.77 -16.05 -24.77
N ARG A 42 25.77 -16.39 -23.48
CA ARG A 42 25.59 -15.46 -22.36
C ARG A 42 26.94 -15.15 -21.74
N PHE A 43 27.22 -13.86 -21.57
CA PHE A 43 28.46 -13.38 -20.97
C PHE A 43 28.17 -12.88 -19.56
N HIS A 44 28.88 -13.36 -18.54
CA HIS A 44 28.66 -12.92 -17.16
C HIS A 44 29.75 -11.95 -16.70
N CYS A 45 29.36 -10.98 -15.88
CA CYS A 45 30.32 -10.10 -15.21
C CYS A 45 30.99 -10.86 -14.05
N PRO A 46 32.33 -10.88 -13.94
CA PRO A 46 33.02 -11.57 -12.84
C PRO A 46 32.75 -10.92 -11.47
N THR A 47 32.43 -9.63 -11.45
CA THR A 47 32.18 -8.88 -10.20
C THR A 47 30.77 -9.05 -9.67
N CYS A 48 29.74 -8.79 -10.50
CA CYS A 48 28.35 -8.82 -10.05
C CYS A 48 27.57 -10.05 -10.51
N ARG A 49 28.19 -10.98 -11.25
CA ARG A 49 27.59 -12.21 -11.80
C ARG A 49 26.40 -12.00 -12.75
N LYS A 50 26.05 -10.77 -13.10
CA LYS A 50 24.97 -10.47 -14.06
C LYS A 50 25.30 -11.01 -15.45
N THR A 51 24.35 -11.69 -16.09
CA THR A 51 24.51 -12.17 -17.47
C THR A 51 24.06 -11.14 -18.51
N SER A 52 24.70 -11.15 -19.67
CA SER A 52 24.44 -10.29 -20.82
C SER A 52 24.21 -11.15 -22.06
N GLY A 53 23.22 -10.81 -22.87
CA GLY A 53 22.92 -11.54 -24.11
C GLY A 53 23.90 -11.34 -25.26
N CYS A 54 24.89 -10.44 -25.10
CA CYS A 54 25.92 -10.21 -26.11
C CYS A 54 27.20 -9.65 -25.48
N HIS A 55 28.31 -9.86 -26.18
CA HIS A 55 29.64 -9.42 -25.74
C HIS A 55 29.77 -7.89 -25.64
N SER A 56 29.12 -7.13 -26.54
CA SER A 56 29.15 -5.67 -26.52
C SER A 56 28.45 -5.07 -25.29
N SER A 57 27.32 -5.65 -24.88
CA SER A 57 26.61 -5.28 -23.65
C SER A 57 27.45 -5.60 -22.41
N HIS A 58 28.06 -6.79 -22.36
CA HIS A 58 28.98 -7.18 -21.29
C HIS A 58 30.17 -6.21 -21.18
N ARG A 59 30.86 -5.93 -22.29
CA ARG A 59 31.98 -4.98 -22.31
C ARG A 59 31.56 -3.60 -21.84
N THR A 60 30.38 -3.12 -22.24
CA THR A 60 29.84 -1.83 -21.80
C THR A 60 29.55 -1.83 -20.29
N HIS A 61 28.97 -2.92 -19.78
CA HIS A 61 28.70 -3.10 -18.35
C HIS A 61 29.99 -3.05 -17.52
N VAL A 62 31.02 -3.82 -17.92
CA VAL A 62 32.32 -3.84 -17.23
C VAL A 62 33.04 -2.50 -17.36
N LYS A 63 33.12 -1.92 -18.57
CA LYS A 63 33.79 -0.64 -18.81
C LYS A 63 33.18 0.51 -18.01
N LYS A 64 31.85 0.54 -17.88
CA LYS A 64 31.15 1.56 -17.08
C LYS A 64 31.14 1.26 -15.58
N GLN A 65 31.74 0.15 -15.15
CA GLN A 65 31.63 -0.38 -13.78
C GLN A 65 30.18 -0.40 -13.29
N ALA A 66 29.25 -0.77 -14.19
CA ALA A 66 27.83 -0.81 -13.86
C ALA A 66 27.49 -1.90 -12.83
N CYS A 67 28.46 -2.74 -12.46
CA CYS A 67 28.42 -3.70 -11.36
C CYS A 67 28.52 -3.03 -9.98
N SER A 68 29.37 -2.02 -9.83
CA SER A 68 29.57 -1.25 -8.58
C SER A 68 28.64 -0.05 -8.49
N ALA A 69 28.10 0.40 -9.62
CA ALA A 69 26.95 1.31 -9.67
C ALA A 69 25.66 0.59 -9.21
N SER A 70 25.67 0.03 -8.00
CA SER A 70 24.43 -0.09 -7.22
C SER A 70 23.82 1.32 -7.24
N PRO A 71 22.52 1.49 -7.51
CA PRO A 71 21.89 2.80 -7.44
C PRO A 71 21.98 3.25 -5.99
N ALA A 72 23.10 3.89 -5.69
CA ALA A 72 23.39 4.49 -4.44
C ALA A 72 22.31 5.53 -4.25
N CYS A 73 21.80 5.59 -3.04
CA CYS A 73 21.11 6.78 -2.65
C CYS A 73 22.12 7.94 -2.83
N ASP A 74 21.82 8.89 -3.71
CA ASP A 74 22.74 10.02 -3.98
C ASP A 74 22.66 11.10 -2.88
N ALA A 75 21.84 10.87 -1.85
CA ALA A 75 21.67 11.82 -0.76
C ALA A 75 22.83 11.74 0.23
N GLU A 76 23.24 12.90 0.76
CA GLU A 76 24.30 13.03 1.74
C GLU A 76 23.81 12.60 3.13
N HIS A 77 23.88 11.30 3.42
CA HIS A 77 23.58 10.72 4.74
C HIS A 77 24.32 9.41 5.00
N ALA A 78 24.32 8.96 6.25
CA ALA A 78 24.81 7.63 6.60
C ALA A 78 23.89 6.55 6.00
N HIS A 79 24.35 5.87 4.95
CA HIS A 79 23.53 4.91 4.22
C HIS A 79 23.43 3.58 4.96
N HIS A 80 22.20 3.15 5.22
CA HIS A 80 21.90 1.75 5.49
C HIS A 80 21.55 1.06 4.17
N LYS A 81 22.58 0.57 3.47
CA LYS A 81 22.44 -0.06 2.15
C LYS A 81 21.91 -1.48 2.29
N ILE A 82 20.98 -1.84 1.40
CA ILE A 82 20.54 -3.23 1.21
C ILE A 82 21.08 -3.71 -0.13
N GLN A 83 21.64 -4.92 -0.15
CA GLN A 83 21.98 -5.64 -1.37
C GLN A 83 21.84 -7.14 -1.11
N LEU A 84 20.68 -7.68 -1.47
CA LEU A 84 20.29 -9.08 -1.25
C LEU A 84 19.90 -9.74 -2.57
N ASP A 85 20.09 -11.06 -2.64
CA ASP A 85 19.77 -11.91 -3.79
C ASP A 85 18.87 -13.07 -3.33
N PHE A 86 17.71 -13.21 -3.96
CA PHE A 86 16.71 -14.23 -3.64
C PHE A 86 16.47 -15.15 -4.83
N GLY A 87 16.07 -16.40 -4.56
CA GLY A 87 15.73 -17.37 -5.61
C GLY A 87 14.45 -17.00 -6.36
N SER A 88 13.52 -16.30 -5.71
CA SER A 88 12.23 -15.93 -6.31
C SER A 88 11.74 -14.55 -5.84
N PRO A 89 10.84 -13.89 -6.60
CA PRO A 89 10.19 -12.66 -6.15
C PRO A 89 9.31 -12.85 -4.90
N VAL A 90 8.75 -14.05 -4.72
CA VAL A 90 7.91 -14.39 -3.56
C VAL A 90 8.74 -14.42 -2.28
N GLU A 91 9.91 -15.04 -2.32
CA GLU A 91 10.86 -15.11 -1.21
C GLU A 91 11.35 -13.71 -0.81
N ALA A 92 11.72 -12.89 -1.80
CA ALA A 92 12.13 -11.51 -1.58
C ALA A 92 11.02 -10.67 -0.90
N LEU A 93 9.77 -10.85 -1.33
CA LEU A 93 8.62 -10.17 -0.76
C LEU A 93 8.27 -10.69 0.65
N ALA A 94 8.45 -11.99 0.91
CA ALA A 94 8.31 -12.56 2.23
C ALA A 94 9.33 -11.97 3.21
N TRP A 95 10.61 -11.88 2.80
CA TRP A 95 11.65 -11.18 3.57
C TRP A 95 11.26 -9.73 3.87
N PHE A 96 10.78 -8.99 2.86
CA PHE A 96 10.37 -7.60 3.03
C PHE A 96 9.27 -7.41 4.09
N HIS A 97 8.28 -8.30 4.11
CA HIS A 97 7.23 -8.29 5.12
C HIS A 97 7.72 -8.77 6.48
N ALA A 98 8.59 -9.77 6.53
CA ALA A 98 9.17 -10.27 7.78
C ALA A 98 10.02 -9.21 8.49
N GLN A 99 10.68 -8.33 7.72
CA GLN A 99 11.38 -7.15 8.24
C GLN A 99 10.45 -5.96 8.53
N GLU A 100 9.14 -6.13 8.36
CA GLU A 100 8.10 -5.12 8.53
C GLU A 100 8.34 -3.82 7.75
N LEU A 101 9.08 -3.88 6.64
CA LEU A 101 9.45 -2.70 5.85
C LEU A 101 8.23 -2.09 5.14
N ASP A 102 7.16 -2.84 4.95
CA ASP A 102 5.89 -2.36 4.38
C ASP A 102 5.18 -1.31 5.26
N ARG A 103 5.59 -1.20 6.53
CA ARG A 103 5.20 -0.11 7.44
C ARG A 103 5.67 1.26 6.95
N PHE A 104 6.89 1.32 6.41
CA PHE A 104 7.57 2.57 6.03
C PHE A 104 7.58 2.82 4.53
N PHE A 105 7.52 1.75 3.73
CA PHE A 105 7.61 1.84 2.28
C PHE A 105 6.27 1.49 1.61
N ALA A 106 5.96 2.19 0.52
CA ALA A 106 4.83 1.91 -0.34
C ALA A 106 5.31 1.76 -1.79
N ILE A 107 4.55 0.97 -2.57
CA ILE A 107 4.82 0.77 -4.00
C ILE A 107 4.66 2.11 -4.71
N GLU A 108 5.75 2.58 -5.33
CA GLU A 108 5.76 3.76 -6.21
C GLU A 108 5.51 3.33 -7.66
N SER A 109 6.16 2.26 -8.10
CA SER A 109 5.99 1.71 -9.44
C SER A 109 6.08 0.19 -9.41
N SER A 110 5.21 -0.44 -10.18
CA SER A 110 5.20 -1.89 -10.40
C SER A 110 5.18 -2.13 -11.90
N ARG A 111 6.23 -2.77 -12.40
CA ARG A 111 6.36 -3.24 -13.77
C ARG A 111 6.65 -4.75 -13.72
N PRO A 112 6.37 -5.50 -14.79
CA PRO A 112 6.83 -6.89 -14.86
C PRO A 112 8.35 -6.94 -14.60
N LYS A 113 8.79 -7.83 -13.70
CA LYS A 113 10.21 -8.01 -13.32
C LYS A 113 10.86 -6.85 -12.55
N PHE A 114 10.11 -5.79 -12.19
CA PHE A 114 10.67 -4.62 -11.54
C PHE A 114 9.66 -3.91 -10.64
N GLN A 115 9.94 -3.82 -9.35
CA GLN A 115 9.11 -3.08 -8.40
C GLN A 115 9.96 -2.08 -7.62
N VAL A 116 9.41 -0.91 -7.38
CA VAL A 116 10.06 0.14 -6.57
C VAL A 116 9.15 0.49 -5.42
N TYR A 117 9.74 0.43 -4.23
CA TYR A 117 9.15 0.83 -2.97
C TYR A 117 9.85 2.11 -2.49
N ARG A 118 9.09 3.12 -2.08
CA ARG A 118 9.61 4.37 -1.51
C ARG A 118 8.97 4.66 -0.18
N CYS A 119 9.63 5.51 0.62
CA CYS A 119 9.04 6.05 1.84
C CYS A 119 7.59 6.51 1.59
N ASN A 120 6.68 6.04 2.43
CA ASN A 120 5.26 6.34 2.35
C ASN A 120 4.88 7.62 3.12
N GLN A 121 5.79 8.14 3.96
CA GLN A 121 5.55 9.35 4.71
C GLN A 121 5.81 10.56 3.84
N ARG A 122 4.81 11.43 3.76
CA ARG A 122 4.98 12.76 3.20
C ARG A 122 5.65 13.60 4.28
N ALA A 123 6.91 13.98 4.09
CA ALA A 123 7.55 14.91 5.00
C ALA A 123 6.74 16.22 4.98
N SER A 124 6.11 16.54 6.11
CA SER A 124 5.26 17.71 6.27
C SER A 124 6.13 18.90 6.63
N HIS A 125 7.07 19.27 5.77
CA HIS A 125 7.77 20.53 5.98
C HIS A 125 6.98 21.66 5.33
N GLN A 126 6.36 22.42 6.24
CA GLN A 126 5.99 23.82 6.13
C GLN A 126 4.74 24.17 5.32
N ALA A 127 3.83 24.79 6.06
CA ALA A 127 2.67 25.56 5.65
C ALA A 127 2.74 26.16 4.23
N ARG A 128 1.86 25.65 3.36
CA ARG A 128 1.26 26.29 2.16
C ARG A 128 2.23 26.78 1.06
N PRO A 129 1.93 26.44 -0.22
CA PRO A 129 0.93 27.25 -0.91
C PRO A 129 -0.18 26.44 -1.59
N ARG A 130 -1.34 27.10 -1.70
CA ARG A 130 -2.67 26.67 -2.16
C ARG A 130 -2.77 26.09 -3.60
N LYS A 131 -1.74 25.42 -4.15
CA LYS A 131 -1.83 24.81 -5.50
C LYS A 131 -1.92 23.28 -5.41
N ARG A 132 -2.90 22.73 -6.14
CA ARG A 132 -3.61 21.45 -5.92
C ARG A 132 -2.80 20.15 -6.17
N THR A 133 -1.47 20.21 -6.22
CA THR A 133 -0.60 19.05 -6.44
C THR A 133 0.65 19.14 -5.56
N GLN A 134 0.46 18.99 -4.24
CA GLN A 134 1.56 18.93 -3.28
C GLN A 134 2.41 17.69 -3.58
N LYS A 135 3.58 17.90 -4.20
CA LYS A 135 4.55 16.83 -4.47
C LYS A 135 4.98 16.25 -3.13
N LEU A 136 4.98 14.92 -3.02
CA LEU A 136 5.64 14.22 -1.92
C LEU A 136 7.07 14.77 -1.84
N GLN A 137 7.50 15.21 -0.65
CA GLN A 137 8.90 15.52 -0.45
C GLN A 137 9.74 14.30 -0.84
N ALA A 138 10.85 14.57 -1.52
CA ALA A 138 11.71 13.53 -2.08
C ALA A 138 12.52 12.87 -0.97
N CYS A 139 11.89 11.99 -0.18
CA CYS A 139 12.62 11.08 0.68
C CYS A 139 13.49 10.17 -0.20
N SER A 140 14.74 10.04 0.20
CA SER A 140 15.75 9.29 -0.54
C SER A 140 15.78 7.80 -0.19
N ALA A 141 15.06 7.39 0.87
CA ALA A 141 14.81 5.98 1.20
C ALA A 141 14.01 5.31 0.09
N LYS A 142 14.59 4.27 -0.51
CA LYS A 142 14.02 3.53 -1.63
C LYS A 142 14.57 2.12 -1.65
N ILE A 143 13.68 1.15 -1.92
CA ILE A 143 14.01 -0.25 -2.12
C ILE A 143 13.54 -0.64 -3.52
N THR A 144 14.38 -1.36 -4.25
CA THR A 144 14.08 -1.82 -5.61
C THR A 144 14.20 -3.33 -5.65
N PHE A 145 13.16 -3.98 -6.17
CA PHE A 145 13.13 -5.39 -6.52
C PHE A 145 13.30 -5.48 -8.03
N ARG A 146 14.27 -6.27 -8.47
CA ARG A 146 14.53 -6.46 -9.90
C ARG A 146 14.82 -7.92 -10.16
N GLU A 147 14.05 -8.53 -11.03
CA GLU A 147 14.41 -9.84 -11.57
C GLU A 147 15.51 -9.66 -12.63
N ALA A 148 16.56 -10.46 -12.51
CA ALA A 148 17.68 -10.46 -13.42
C ALA A 148 18.18 -11.89 -13.64
N LEU A 149 18.74 -12.15 -14.81
CA LEU A 149 19.50 -13.37 -15.06
C LEU A 149 20.88 -13.22 -14.42
N MET A 150 21.17 -14.10 -13.47
CA MET A 150 22.41 -14.13 -12.70
C MET A 150 23.11 -15.46 -12.92
N CYS A 151 24.43 -15.42 -13.00
CA CYS A 151 25.26 -16.60 -13.15
C CYS A 151 25.55 -17.23 -11.78
N LYS A 152 25.50 -18.57 -11.71
CA LYS A 152 25.92 -19.32 -10.52
C LYS A 152 27.34 -19.86 -10.59
N CYS A 153 28.02 -19.69 -11.72
CA CYS A 153 29.39 -20.17 -11.88
C CYS A 153 30.34 -19.53 -10.87
N ASP A 154 31.35 -20.29 -10.48
CA ASP A 154 32.44 -19.79 -9.67
C ASP A 154 33.22 -18.70 -10.42
N PRO A 155 33.72 -17.67 -9.70
CA PRO A 155 34.22 -16.42 -10.28
C PRO A 155 35.45 -16.56 -11.19
N VAL A 156 36.04 -17.75 -11.31
CA VAL A 156 37.36 -17.95 -11.93
C VAL A 156 37.29 -18.64 -13.30
N ALA A 157 36.18 -19.27 -13.69
CA ALA A 157 36.28 -20.32 -14.69
C ALA A 157 36.18 -19.86 -16.16
N TYR A 158 35.18 -19.06 -16.56
CA TYR A 158 34.91 -18.77 -17.99
C TYR A 158 34.17 -17.44 -18.21
N GLN A 159 34.32 -16.79 -19.38
CA GLN A 159 33.50 -15.60 -19.71
C GLN A 159 32.06 -15.95 -20.11
N ILE A 160 31.82 -17.21 -20.51
CA ILE A 160 30.52 -17.72 -20.94
C ILE A 160 29.86 -18.39 -19.74
N CYS A 161 28.60 -18.05 -19.45
CA CYS A 161 27.84 -18.66 -18.35
C CYS A 161 27.05 -19.89 -18.85
N PRO A 162 27.38 -21.12 -18.41
CA PRO A 162 26.56 -22.30 -18.68
C PRO A 162 25.31 -22.43 -17.79
N ASP A 163 25.31 -21.85 -16.58
CA ASP A 163 24.21 -21.96 -15.60
C ASP A 163 23.67 -20.59 -15.23
N GLU A 164 22.77 -20.06 -16.08
CA GLU A 164 22.04 -18.82 -15.80
C GLU A 164 20.72 -19.12 -15.10
N GLN A 165 20.44 -18.37 -14.04
CA GLN A 165 19.19 -18.49 -13.30
C GLN A 165 18.54 -17.13 -13.13
N THR A 166 17.21 -17.10 -13.25
CA THR A 166 16.45 -15.89 -12.92
C THR A 166 16.43 -15.76 -11.41
N ARG A 167 16.90 -14.61 -10.91
CA ARG A 167 16.94 -14.30 -9.48
C ARG A 167 16.34 -12.93 -9.22
N THR A 168 15.89 -12.71 -8.00
CA THR A 168 15.34 -11.41 -7.58
C THR A 168 16.35 -10.67 -6.74
N LEU A 169 16.88 -9.59 -7.30
CA LEU A 169 17.80 -8.69 -6.61
C LEU A 169 16.99 -7.65 -5.85
N VAL A 170 17.29 -7.50 -4.56
CA VAL A 170 16.73 -6.45 -3.70
C VAL A 170 17.84 -5.51 -3.30
N TYR A 171 17.72 -4.25 -3.69
CA TYR A 171 18.74 -3.26 -3.37
C TYR A 171 18.15 -1.88 -3.12
N GLY A 172 18.86 -1.06 -2.33
CA GLY A 172 18.43 0.29 -2.02
C GLY A 172 19.05 0.87 -0.74
N CYS A 173 18.39 1.88 -0.19
CA CYS A 173 18.75 2.51 1.07
C CYS A 173 17.53 2.59 1.99
N LEU A 174 17.71 2.17 3.25
CA LEU A 174 16.69 2.27 4.30
C LEU A 174 16.68 3.62 5.01
N THR A 175 17.78 4.39 4.94
CA THR A 175 17.88 5.66 5.67
C THR A 175 16.93 6.70 5.09
N HIS A 176 16.03 7.21 5.94
CA HIS A 176 15.10 8.28 5.59
C HIS A 176 15.78 9.65 5.74
N SER A 177 15.49 10.57 4.82
CA SER A 177 15.97 11.96 4.88
C SER A 177 15.15 12.85 5.80
N HIS A 178 14.26 12.27 6.61
CA HIS A 178 13.38 12.95 7.54
C HIS A 178 13.08 12.01 8.72
N ALA A 179 12.69 12.58 9.87
CA ALA A 179 12.20 11.79 10.98
C ALA A 179 10.91 11.03 10.58
N LEU A 180 10.77 9.79 11.06
CA LEU A 180 9.57 9.01 10.85
C LEU A 180 8.55 9.35 11.95
N GLU A 181 7.34 9.71 11.56
CA GLU A 181 6.24 9.98 12.49
C GLU A 181 5.45 8.67 12.73
N PRO A 182 5.41 8.10 13.96
CA PRO A 182 4.78 6.80 14.21
C PRO A 182 3.31 6.73 13.78
N HIS A 183 2.54 7.78 14.06
CA HIS A 183 1.10 7.85 13.72
C HIS A 183 0.82 7.86 12.20
N ARG A 184 1.81 8.21 11.38
CA ARG A 184 1.71 8.21 9.91
C ARG A 184 2.20 6.93 9.26
N THR A 185 2.84 6.05 10.01
CA THR A 185 3.21 4.74 9.52
C THR A 185 1.97 3.88 9.27
N ARG A 186 2.08 2.91 8.36
CA ARG A 186 1.02 1.92 8.13
C ARG A 186 1.26 0.72 9.04
N TRP A 187 0.22 -0.01 9.44
CA TRP A 187 0.48 -1.32 10.05
C TRP A 187 1.14 -2.24 9.04
N SER A 188 2.22 -2.88 9.47
CA SER A 188 2.90 -3.91 8.71
C SER A 188 1.96 -5.08 8.42
N LYS A 189 2.25 -5.84 7.37
CA LYS A 189 1.49 -7.03 7.01
C LYS A 189 1.48 -8.03 8.16
N VAL A 190 2.63 -8.23 8.81
CA VAL A 190 2.80 -9.13 9.97
C VAL A 190 1.90 -8.69 11.12
N THR A 191 1.90 -7.40 11.48
CA THR A 191 1.01 -6.88 12.53
C THR A 191 -0.47 -7.08 12.20
N LYS A 192 -0.87 -6.85 10.94
CA LYS A 192 -2.26 -7.07 10.49
C LYS A 192 -2.65 -8.54 10.58
N GLU A 193 -1.79 -9.45 10.11
CA GLU A 193 -2.06 -10.89 10.13
C GLU A 193 -2.17 -11.42 11.56
N ARG A 194 -1.28 -10.96 12.46
CA ARG A 194 -1.35 -11.25 13.90
C ARG A 194 -2.64 -10.73 14.53
N THR A 195 -2.99 -9.47 14.25
CA THR A 195 -4.24 -8.87 14.73
C THR A 195 -5.46 -9.68 14.26
N LEU A 196 -5.47 -10.07 12.99
CA LEU A 196 -6.54 -10.89 12.43
C LEU A 196 -6.57 -12.30 13.03
N ALA A 197 -5.44 -12.89 13.40
CA ALA A 197 -5.40 -14.16 14.11
C ALA A 197 -6.09 -14.03 15.48
N TRP A 198 -5.75 -13.02 16.27
CA TRP A 198 -6.40 -12.76 17.56
C TRP A 198 -7.92 -12.51 17.42
N VAL A 199 -8.34 -11.79 16.38
CA VAL A 199 -9.77 -11.60 16.10
C VAL A 199 -10.45 -12.93 15.79
N ARG A 200 -9.83 -13.82 15.01
CA ARG A 200 -10.38 -15.15 14.70
C ARG A 200 -10.46 -16.06 15.92
N GLU A 201 -9.50 -15.92 16.83
CA GLU A 201 -9.48 -16.61 18.13
C GLU A 201 -10.53 -16.06 19.11
N GLY A 202 -11.23 -14.97 18.76
CA GLY A 202 -12.27 -14.37 19.59
C GLY A 202 -11.72 -13.55 20.75
N LEU A 203 -10.46 -13.10 20.69
CA LEU A 203 -9.92 -12.22 21.72
C LEU A 203 -10.70 -10.90 21.76
N PRO A 204 -11.02 -10.38 22.95
CA PRO A 204 -11.71 -9.10 23.07
C PRO A 204 -10.81 -7.98 22.56
N VAL A 205 -11.42 -6.95 21.98
CA VAL A 205 -10.73 -5.81 21.35
C VAL A 205 -9.73 -5.15 22.31
N GLU A 206 -10.09 -5.03 23.59
CA GLU A 206 -9.23 -4.43 24.61
C GLU A 206 -7.96 -5.27 24.88
N ALA A 207 -8.09 -6.59 24.91
CA ALA A 207 -6.94 -7.47 25.05
C ALA A 207 -6.01 -7.36 23.83
N ILE A 208 -6.58 -7.32 22.62
CA ILE A 208 -5.80 -7.11 21.39
C ILE A 208 -5.02 -5.79 21.42
N ILE A 209 -5.65 -4.70 21.90
CA ILE A 209 -5.00 -3.40 22.04
C ILE A 209 -3.88 -3.46 23.09
N ALA A 210 -4.12 -4.11 24.24
CA ALA A 210 -3.13 -4.26 25.31
C ALA A 210 -1.91 -5.08 24.84
N GLU A 211 -2.14 -6.22 24.19
CA GLU A 211 -1.08 -7.05 23.60
C GLU A 211 -0.29 -6.29 22.53
N SER A 212 -0.99 -5.55 21.65
CA SER A 212 -0.31 -4.70 20.67
C SER A 212 0.48 -3.55 21.30
N ALA A 213 0.05 -3.02 22.45
CA ALA A 213 0.76 -1.97 23.16
C ALA A 213 2.04 -2.50 23.82
N ALA A 214 2.00 -3.69 24.42
CA ALA A 214 3.17 -4.36 24.97
C ALA A 214 4.25 -4.64 23.90
N LEU A 215 3.85 -4.89 22.65
CA LEU A 215 4.78 -5.00 21.53
C LEU A 215 5.39 -3.66 21.11
N ALA A 216 4.63 -2.57 21.22
CA ALA A 216 5.12 -1.23 20.90
C ALA A 216 6.18 -0.74 21.89
N ASP A 217 6.23 -1.27 23.12
CA ASP A 217 7.32 -1.00 24.06
C ASP A 217 8.68 -1.54 23.55
N GLN A 218 8.66 -2.59 22.71
CA GLN A 218 9.87 -3.14 22.07
C GLN A 218 10.25 -2.39 20.79
N ASP A 219 9.26 -1.81 20.09
CA ASP A 219 9.45 -1.03 18.87
C ASP A 219 8.70 0.32 18.96
N PRO A 220 9.39 1.40 19.39
CA PRO A 220 8.81 2.73 19.53
C PRO A 220 8.23 3.31 18.23
N MET A 221 8.61 2.76 17.07
CA MET A 221 8.09 3.19 15.78
C MET A 221 6.80 2.48 15.36
N GLN A 222 6.34 1.52 16.14
CA GLN A 222 5.07 0.83 15.90
C GLN A 222 3.89 1.77 16.14
N LYS A 223 3.02 1.85 15.13
CA LYS A 223 1.78 2.61 15.26
C LYS A 223 0.85 1.91 16.25
N PRO A 224 0.37 2.62 17.30
CA PRO A 224 -0.58 2.03 18.24
C PRO A 224 -1.87 1.64 17.52
N LEU A 225 -2.40 0.49 17.91
CA LEU A 225 -3.62 -0.07 17.33
C LEU A 225 -4.85 0.52 18.02
N SER A 226 -5.81 1.04 17.25
CA SER A 226 -7.09 1.52 17.80
C SER A 226 -8.24 0.56 17.50
N ARG A 227 -9.36 0.69 18.24
CA ARG A 227 -10.60 -0.06 17.98
C ARG A 227 -11.06 0.04 16.52
N SER A 228 -11.00 1.25 15.96
CA SER A 228 -11.39 1.49 14.57
C SER A 228 -10.49 0.76 13.58
N ASP A 229 -9.24 0.50 13.93
CA ASP A 229 -8.29 -0.22 13.08
C ASP A 229 -8.60 -1.70 13.05
N ILE A 230 -8.80 -2.28 14.23
CA ILE A 230 -9.20 -3.69 14.39
C ILE A 230 -10.49 -3.95 13.62
N TYR A 231 -11.51 -3.08 13.79
CA TYR A 231 -12.76 -3.19 13.04
C TYR A 231 -12.55 -3.11 11.52
N ARG A 232 -11.74 -2.16 11.03
CA ARG A 232 -11.44 -2.05 9.58
C ARG A 232 -10.72 -3.28 9.05
N MET A 233 -9.76 -3.82 9.81
CA MET A 233 -9.03 -5.04 9.44
C MET A 233 -9.98 -6.23 9.38
N ALA A 234 -10.74 -6.47 10.46
CA ALA A 234 -11.72 -7.55 10.54
C ALA A 234 -12.74 -7.48 9.39
N LYS A 235 -13.28 -6.28 9.13
CA LYS A 235 -14.22 -6.04 8.02
C LYS A 235 -13.60 -6.32 6.65
N THR A 236 -12.35 -5.91 6.42
CA THR A 236 -11.64 -6.18 5.15
C THR A 236 -11.38 -7.66 4.94
N ALA A 237 -11.22 -8.41 6.05
CA ALA A 237 -11.05 -9.86 6.05
C ALA A 237 -12.36 -10.65 6.08
N ASN A 238 -13.53 -9.99 5.98
CA ASN A 238 -14.86 -10.59 6.10
C ASN A 238 -15.09 -11.36 7.41
N LEU A 239 -14.51 -10.88 8.51
CA LEU A 239 -14.69 -11.43 9.86
C LEU A 239 -15.78 -10.69 10.66
N SER A 240 -16.67 -9.95 9.99
CA SER A 240 -17.68 -9.10 10.64
C SER A 240 -18.75 -9.87 11.43
N ASP A 241 -18.87 -11.18 11.20
CA ASP A 241 -19.83 -12.05 11.90
C ASP A 241 -19.25 -12.61 13.20
N VAL A 242 -17.92 -12.57 13.36
CA VAL A 242 -17.32 -12.73 14.68
C VAL A 242 -17.82 -11.53 15.47
N GLN A 243 -18.64 -11.77 16.48
CA GLN A 243 -19.09 -10.75 17.41
C GLN A 243 -17.85 -10.11 18.05
N VAL A 244 -17.26 -9.15 17.34
CA VAL A 244 -16.58 -8.03 17.94
C VAL A 244 -17.71 -7.32 18.65
N SER A 245 -18.07 -7.86 19.82
CA SER A 245 -18.97 -7.26 20.79
C SER A 245 -18.32 -5.93 21.07
N SER A 246 -18.74 -4.94 20.27
CA SER A 246 -18.47 -3.55 20.54
C SER A 246 -18.88 -3.40 22.00
N PRO A 247 -17.94 -3.11 22.92
CA PRO A 247 -18.19 -3.12 24.35
C PRO A 247 -19.46 -2.31 24.53
N GLU A 248 -20.55 -2.98 24.91
CA GLU A 248 -21.94 -2.56 24.68
C GLU A 248 -21.97 -1.07 24.38
N LEU A 249 -21.89 -0.72 23.09
CA LEU A 249 -22.43 0.56 22.69
C LEU A 249 -23.90 0.30 22.94
N ASP A 250 -24.29 0.62 24.18
CA ASP A 250 -25.57 0.34 24.77
C ASP A 250 -26.58 0.52 23.65
N LEU A 251 -27.40 -0.50 23.37
CA LEU A 251 -28.30 -0.46 22.21
C LEU A 251 -29.12 0.84 22.21
N THR A 252 -29.28 1.45 23.39
CA THR A 252 -29.72 2.82 23.63
C THR A 252 -28.96 3.87 22.78
N TYR A 253 -27.63 3.89 22.74
CA TYR A 253 -26.82 4.87 22.01
C TYR A 253 -27.01 4.79 20.50
N VAL A 254 -27.14 3.57 19.95
CA VAL A 254 -27.41 3.38 18.51
C VAL A 254 -28.81 3.88 18.16
N GLU A 255 -29.81 3.57 19.00
CA GLU A 255 -31.17 4.04 18.79
C GLU A 255 -31.29 5.56 19.02
N ASP A 256 -30.57 6.12 20.00
CA ASP A 256 -30.48 7.55 20.26
C ASP A 256 -29.88 8.30 19.07
N PHE A 257 -28.79 7.78 18.48
CA PHE A 257 -28.19 8.37 17.28
C PHE A 257 -29.15 8.35 16.09
N LYS A 258 -29.92 7.26 15.95
CA LYS A 258 -30.93 7.14 14.90
C LYS A 258 -32.08 8.13 15.12
N GLN A 259 -32.57 8.28 16.34
CA GLN A 259 -33.59 9.27 16.71
C GLN A 259 -33.09 10.71 16.46
N ILE A 260 -31.86 11.03 16.87
CA ILE A 260 -31.24 12.34 16.63
C ILE A 260 -31.15 12.62 15.14
N ARG A 261 -30.72 11.64 14.33
CA ARG A 261 -30.61 11.78 12.87
C ARG A 261 -31.98 12.00 12.22
N GLU A 262 -33.00 11.26 12.63
CA GLU A 262 -34.37 11.43 12.14
C GLU A 262 -34.93 12.81 12.51
N LYS A 263 -34.73 13.28 13.74
CA LYS A 263 -35.10 14.62 14.18
C LYS A 263 -34.42 15.71 13.37
N PHE A 264 -33.11 15.61 13.12
CA PHE A 264 -32.40 16.55 12.25
C PHE A 264 -32.99 16.59 10.84
N GLN A 265 -33.35 15.44 10.29
CA GLN A 265 -33.98 15.36 8.97
C GLN A 265 -35.38 15.98 8.96
N GLN A 266 -36.16 15.79 10.02
CA GLN A 266 -37.47 16.46 10.20
C GLN A 266 -37.32 17.99 10.30
N ILE A 267 -36.33 18.48 11.04
CA ILE A 267 -36.02 19.91 11.17
C ILE A 267 -35.59 20.48 9.82
N ASP A 268 -34.69 19.82 9.10
CA ASP A 268 -34.23 20.26 7.78
C ASP A 268 -35.40 20.34 6.77
N ASN A 269 -36.26 19.31 6.74
CA ASN A 269 -37.46 19.31 5.93
C ASN A 269 -38.43 20.46 6.30
N PHE A 270 -38.61 20.71 7.61
CA PHE A 270 -39.42 21.81 8.11
C PHE A 270 -38.87 23.17 7.69
N MET A 271 -37.55 23.37 7.79
CA MET A 271 -36.88 24.61 7.41
C MET A 271 -36.93 24.87 5.91
N LYS A 272 -36.87 23.82 5.08
CA LYS A 272 -36.98 23.90 3.62
C LYS A 272 -38.41 24.07 3.10
N SER A 273 -39.42 23.70 3.90
CA SER A 273 -40.82 23.79 3.48
C SER A 273 -41.31 25.24 3.36
N ASN A 274 -42.04 25.53 2.28
CA ASN A 274 -42.68 26.84 2.07
C ASN A 274 -44.01 26.98 2.82
N ASN A 275 -44.51 25.90 3.43
CA ASN A 275 -45.80 25.88 4.12
C ASN A 275 -45.78 26.51 5.52
N PHE A 276 -44.60 26.94 5.99
CA PHE A 276 -44.41 27.52 7.32
C PHE A 276 -43.92 28.96 7.23
N THR A 277 -44.53 29.82 8.04
CA THR A 277 -44.13 31.22 8.17
C THR A 277 -42.74 31.34 8.80
N HIS A 278 -42.04 32.43 8.46
CA HIS A 278 -40.71 32.72 9.02
C HIS A 278 -40.74 32.80 10.56
N ALA A 279 -41.82 33.33 11.14
CA ALA A 279 -42.01 33.37 12.60
C ALA A 279 -41.99 31.97 13.23
N ARG A 280 -42.71 31.00 12.65
CA ARG A 280 -42.71 29.60 13.14
C ARG A 280 -41.34 28.93 13.03
N LYS A 281 -40.61 29.18 11.93
CA LYS A 281 -39.23 28.70 11.77
C LYS A 281 -38.30 29.29 12.83
N ARG A 282 -38.43 30.58 13.12
CA ARG A 282 -37.68 31.25 14.18
C ARG A 282 -37.99 30.67 15.57
N THR A 283 -39.25 30.38 15.86
CA THR A 283 -39.64 29.73 17.13
C THR A 283 -38.96 28.37 17.28
N LEU A 284 -38.96 27.53 16.23
CA LEU A 284 -38.29 26.22 16.28
C LEU A 284 -36.78 26.35 16.54
N VAL A 285 -36.11 27.29 15.86
CA VAL A 285 -34.68 27.56 16.08
C VAL A 285 -34.43 28.00 17.52
N ASN A 286 -35.26 28.90 18.07
CA ASN A 286 -35.14 29.31 19.46
C ASN A 286 -35.33 28.14 20.44
N SER A 287 -36.23 27.19 20.16
CA SER A 287 -36.38 25.98 20.98
C SER A 287 -35.13 25.10 20.95
N LEU A 288 -34.49 24.95 19.78
CA LEU A 288 -33.24 24.19 19.63
C LEU A 288 -32.04 24.82 20.38
N LEU A 289 -32.10 26.10 20.73
CA LEU A 289 -31.07 26.77 21.52
C LEU A 289 -31.20 26.51 23.02
N ILE A 290 -32.37 26.08 23.49
CA ILE A 290 -32.71 25.99 24.91
C ILE A 290 -32.95 24.54 25.34
N GLN A 291 -33.31 23.65 24.41
CA GLN A 291 -33.69 22.27 24.70
C GLN A 291 -32.84 21.25 23.92
N PRO A 292 -32.62 20.05 24.47
CA PRO A 292 -32.07 18.92 23.72
C PRO A 292 -32.93 18.61 22.49
N ILE A 293 -32.29 18.19 21.40
CA ILE A 293 -32.96 17.97 20.11
C ILE A 293 -34.11 16.96 20.18
N ASN A 294 -34.03 15.97 21.08
CA ASN A 294 -35.05 14.94 21.26
C ASN A 294 -36.34 15.52 21.84
N ASP A 295 -36.23 16.54 22.69
CA ASP A 295 -37.35 17.17 23.40
C ASP A 295 -38.06 18.25 22.56
N VAL A 296 -37.42 18.70 21.48
CA VAL A 296 -38.02 19.69 20.59
C VAL A 296 -39.25 19.10 19.91
N THR A 297 -40.40 19.70 20.22
CA THR A 297 -41.69 19.32 19.66
C THR A 297 -41.83 19.88 18.24
N MET A 298 -41.92 19.00 17.24
CA MET A 298 -42.08 19.41 15.85
C MET A 298 -43.51 19.89 15.61
N PRO A 299 -43.73 21.07 14.98
CA PRO A 299 -45.07 21.52 14.66
C PRO A 299 -45.72 20.55 13.67
N THR A 300 -46.86 19.96 14.04
CA THR A 300 -47.61 19.07 13.17
C THR A 300 -48.13 19.85 11.96
N LEU A 301 -47.84 19.33 10.77
CA LEU A 301 -48.48 19.78 9.55
C LEU A 301 -49.97 19.48 9.69
N LYS A 302 -50.79 20.52 9.91
CA LYS A 302 -52.23 20.42 9.61
C LYS A 302 -52.32 20.31 8.09
N ILE A 303 -52.22 19.08 7.59
CA ILE A 303 -52.55 18.76 6.21
C ILE A 303 -54.06 18.94 6.14
N THR A 304 -54.52 20.15 5.83
CA THR A 304 -55.86 20.30 5.27
C THR A 304 -55.86 19.46 3.99
N PRO A 305 -56.74 18.46 3.86
CA PRO A 305 -56.84 17.67 2.64
C PRO A 305 -57.42 18.58 1.55
N THR A 306 -56.56 19.39 0.94
CA THR A 306 -56.91 20.20 -0.20
C THR A 306 -57.04 19.25 -1.38
N SER A 307 -58.25 19.08 -1.90
CA SER A 307 -58.65 18.18 -3.00
C SER A 307 -57.97 18.45 -4.36
N HIS A 308 -56.85 19.16 -4.39
CA HIS A 308 -56.19 19.65 -5.61
C HIS A 308 -54.89 18.92 -5.98
N VAL A 309 -54.48 17.88 -5.25
CA VAL A 309 -53.16 17.22 -5.41
C VAL A 309 -53.16 16.03 -6.39
N LEU A 310 -54.22 15.82 -7.19
CA LEU A 310 -54.19 14.77 -8.23
C LEU A 310 -53.47 15.17 -9.53
N ASN A 311 -53.06 16.45 -9.70
CA ASN A 311 -52.45 16.92 -10.96
C ASN A 311 -50.93 17.06 -10.95
N SER A 312 -50.26 17.11 -9.79
CA SER A 312 -48.80 17.29 -9.72
C SER A 312 -48.01 15.98 -9.87
N ASP A 313 -48.54 14.85 -9.41
CA ASP A 313 -47.84 13.56 -9.51
C ASP A 313 -47.85 13.00 -10.94
N ARG A 314 -48.87 13.33 -11.73
CA ARG A 314 -48.95 12.96 -13.15
C ARG A 314 -47.88 13.63 -14.02
N LYS A 315 -47.42 14.83 -13.65
CA LYS A 315 -46.31 15.52 -14.35
C LYS A 315 -44.93 14.99 -13.96
N ARG A 316 -44.73 14.47 -12.74
CA ARG A 316 -43.46 13.87 -12.32
C ARG A 316 -43.23 12.48 -12.91
N ALA A 317 -44.29 11.67 -13.05
CA ALA A 317 -44.20 10.37 -13.72
C ALA A 317 -43.67 10.51 -15.17
N HIS A 318 -44.25 11.43 -15.95
CA HIS A 318 -43.83 11.69 -17.33
C HIS A 318 -42.38 12.20 -17.48
N GLN A 319 -41.85 12.97 -16.52
CA GLN A 319 -40.45 13.39 -16.55
C GLN A 319 -39.48 12.26 -16.20
N SER A 320 -39.90 11.29 -15.37
CA SER A 320 -39.06 10.13 -15.03
C SER A 320 -38.94 9.14 -16.20
N GLU A 321 -40.01 8.92 -16.96
CA GLU A 321 -40.01 8.08 -18.16
C GLU A 321 -39.16 8.67 -19.29
N ASN A 322 -39.20 10.00 -19.49
CA ASN A 322 -38.34 10.64 -20.49
C ASN A 322 -36.84 10.52 -20.16
N ARG A 323 -36.47 10.43 -18.87
CA ARG A 323 -35.07 10.23 -18.45
C ARG A 323 -34.62 8.77 -18.59
N SER A 324 -35.51 7.80 -18.43
CA SER A 324 -35.16 6.38 -18.64
C SER A 324 -34.94 6.07 -20.12
N LEU A 325 -35.80 6.61 -21.00
CA LEU A 325 -35.69 6.47 -22.46
C LEU A 325 -34.41 7.13 -23.01
N SER A 326 -34.01 8.28 -22.47
CA SER A 326 -32.76 8.95 -22.85
C SER A 326 -31.52 8.13 -22.45
N ARG A 327 -31.55 7.49 -21.27
CA ARG A 327 -30.46 6.59 -20.84
C ARG A 327 -30.36 5.35 -21.72
N GLN A 328 -31.49 4.70 -22.06
CA GLN A 328 -31.48 3.53 -22.94
C GLN A 328 -30.93 3.85 -24.34
N LYS A 329 -31.30 5.00 -24.94
CA LYS A 329 -30.73 5.44 -26.23
C LYS A 329 -29.21 5.65 -26.16
N LYS A 330 -28.69 6.20 -25.06
CA LYS A 330 -27.25 6.41 -24.88
C LYS A 330 -26.48 5.10 -24.76
N THR A 331 -27.04 4.10 -24.07
CA THR A 331 -26.40 2.78 -23.95
C THR A 331 -26.37 2.03 -25.29
N GLN A 332 -27.42 2.15 -26.11
CA GLN A 332 -27.44 1.53 -27.44
C GLN A 332 -26.45 2.17 -28.43
N LEU A 333 -26.21 3.49 -28.34
CA LEU A 333 -25.22 4.17 -29.18
C LEU A 333 -23.79 3.71 -28.84
N LEU A 334 -23.45 3.62 -27.55
CA LEU A 334 -22.14 3.15 -27.10
C LEU A 334 -21.87 1.68 -27.46
N ALA A 335 -22.93 0.85 -27.50
CA ALA A 335 -22.80 -0.54 -27.94
C ALA A 335 -22.54 -0.66 -29.45
N LYS A 336 -23.06 0.26 -30.28
CA LYS A 336 -22.80 0.28 -31.74
C LYS A 336 -21.40 0.77 -32.10
N GLU A 337 -20.83 1.70 -31.33
CA GLU A 337 -19.47 2.19 -31.57
C GLU A 337 -18.41 1.13 -31.28
N ASN A 338 -18.67 0.20 -30.36
CA ASN A 338 -17.73 -0.88 -30.00
C ASN A 338 -17.74 -2.09 -30.95
N CYS A 339 -18.71 -2.22 -31.88
CA CYS A 339 -18.74 -3.31 -32.86
C CYS A 339 -18.09 -2.97 -34.21
N SER A 340 -17.74 -1.71 -34.46
CA SER A 340 -17.16 -1.26 -35.74
C SER A 340 -15.62 -1.26 -35.75
N SER A 341 -14.98 -1.92 -34.78
CA SER A 341 -13.52 -1.92 -34.59
C SER A 341 -12.90 -3.33 -34.62
N SER A 342 -13.58 -4.30 -35.23
CA SER A 342 -13.08 -5.67 -35.43
C SER A 342 -12.85 -5.96 -36.90
#